data_AF-A0A377J2C9-F1
#
_entry.id   AF-A0A377J2C9-F1
#
_cell.length_a   1.000
_cell.length_b   1.000
_cell.length_c   1.000
_cell.angle_alpha   90.00
_cell.angle_beta   90.00
_cell.angle_gamma   90.00
#
_symmetry.space_group_name_H-M   'P 1'
#
loop_
_entity.id
_entity.type
_entity.pdbx_description
1 polymer ?
#
loop_
_entity_poly.entity_id
_entity_poly.type
_entity_poly.pdbx_seq_one_letter_code
_entity_poly.pdbx_strand_id
1 'polypeptide(L)'
;MSAYDLRIFLSIWAGIFALFLLSGVLLHDHYRIWAITGLGIALALQAYPKLATPLYIAQIKVGSVMGWCISRASLVVLYFCVFVPLGLVFKLARRDILAPKLHNDSYFIKRDKQPTSMKNQF
;
A
#
# COMPACT_ATOMS: atom_id res chain seq x y z
N MET A 1 16.78 6.41 19.73
CA MET A 1 17.02 6.72 18.29
C MET A 1 18.53 6.71 18.08
N SER A 2 19.04 5.92 17.13
CA SER A 2 20.47 5.94 16.86
C SER A 2 20.83 7.24 16.15
N ALA A 3 21.98 7.84 16.48
CA ALA A 3 22.50 9.00 15.74
C ALA A 3 22.74 8.68 14.26
N TYR A 4 22.90 7.38 13.94
CA TYR A 4 23.07 6.87 12.59
C TYR A 4 21.78 7.02 11.75
N ASP A 5 20.62 6.64 12.30
CA ASP A 5 19.33 6.74 11.60
C ASP A 5 19.02 8.18 11.19
N LEU A 6 19.36 9.11 12.07
CA LEU A 6 19.11 10.54 11.86
C LEU A 6 20.04 11.14 10.80
N ARG A 7 21.28 10.65 10.73
CA ARG A 7 22.23 11.03 9.67
C ARG A 7 21.81 10.48 8.31
N ILE A 8 21.32 9.23 8.25
CA ILE A 8 20.77 8.67 7.01
C ILE A 8 19.59 9.50 6.53
N PHE A 9 18.66 9.81 7.43
CA PHE A 9 17.50 10.64 7.12
C PHE A 9 17.90 12.00 6.54
N LEU A 10 18.82 12.70 7.20
CA LEU A 10 19.33 13.99 6.73
C LEU A 10 20.07 13.88 5.39
N SER A 11 20.85 12.81 5.18
CA SER A 11 21.52 12.54 3.90
C SER A 11 20.52 12.31 2.76
N ILE A 12 19.41 11.60 3.01
CA ILE A 12 18.35 11.40 2.01
C ILE A 12 17.73 12.76 1.64
N TRP A 13 17.39 13.59 2.63
CA TRP A 13 16.85 14.92 2.40
C TRP A 13 17.84 15.83 1.65
N ALA A 14 19.11 15.82 2.02
CA ALA A 14 20.15 16.55 1.31
C ALA A 14 20.28 16.08 -0.15
N GLY A 15 20.22 14.76 -0.40
CA GLY A 15 20.22 14.19 -1.75
C GLY A 15 19.02 14.64 -2.58
N ILE A 16 17.82 14.66 -1.98
CA ILE A 16 16.59 15.16 -2.63
C ILE A 16 16.77 16.64 -2.99
N PHE A 17 17.16 17.51 -2.05
CA PHE A 17 17.36 18.93 -2.32
C PHE A 17 18.47 19.19 -3.34
N ALA A 18 19.56 18.40 -3.31
CA ALA A 18 20.63 18.46 -4.29
C ALA A 18 20.15 18.06 -5.69
N LEU A 19 19.31 17.02 -5.80
CA LEU A 19 18.71 16.60 -7.07
C LEU A 19 17.72 17.65 -7.60
N PHE A 20 16.94 18.28 -6.71
CA PHE A 20 16.10 19.43 -7.08
C PHE A 20 16.93 20.61 -7.60
N LEU A 21 18.09 20.90 -7.01
CA LEU A 21 19.03 21.93 -7.51
C LEU A 21 19.64 21.56 -8.85
N LEU A 22 20.10 20.31 -9.02
CA LEU A 22 20.72 19.79 -10.24
C LEU A 22 19.73 19.70 -11.41
N SER A 23 18.49 19.33 -11.12
CA SER A 23 17.48 19.16 -12.16
C SER A 23 17.15 20.46 -12.87
N GLY A 24 17.39 21.64 -12.29
CA GLY A 24 17.22 22.93 -12.99
C GLY A 24 15.81 23.20 -13.55
N VAL A 25 14.84 22.32 -13.30
CA VAL A 25 13.56 22.23 -14.03
C VAL A 25 12.52 23.27 -13.58
N LEU A 26 12.82 24.09 -12.57
CA LEU A 26 12.07 25.30 -12.26
C LEU A 26 13.02 26.49 -12.25
N LEU A 27 13.33 27.00 -13.45
CA LEU A 27 14.02 28.27 -13.75
C LEU A 27 13.23 29.52 -13.28
N HIS A 28 12.50 29.41 -12.16
CA HIS A 28 11.97 30.54 -11.42
C HIS A 28 12.83 30.74 -10.17
N ASP A 29 13.35 31.96 -10.01
CA ASP A 29 14.32 32.33 -8.97
C ASP A 29 13.91 31.87 -7.55
N HIS A 30 12.61 31.88 -7.28
CA HIS A 30 12.06 31.56 -5.96
C HIS A 30 12.29 30.09 -5.58
N TYR A 31 12.06 29.14 -6.47
CA TYR A 31 12.21 27.71 -6.15
C TYR A 31 13.67 27.32 -5.93
N ARG A 32 14.60 27.99 -6.60
CA ARG A 32 16.03 27.80 -6.39
C ARG A 32 16.46 28.23 -5.00
N ILE A 33 15.95 29.37 -4.51
CA ILE A 33 16.25 29.86 -3.15
C ILE A 33 15.77 28.85 -2.10
N TRP A 34 14.54 28.35 -2.23
CA TRP A 34 14.02 27.32 -1.32
C TRP A 34 14.85 26.03 -1.32
N ALA A 35 15.30 25.57 -2.49
CA ALA A 35 16.12 24.38 -2.60
C ALA A 35 17.53 24.58 -2.00
N ILE A 36 18.15 25.75 -2.19
CA ILE A 36 19.44 26.11 -1.57
C ILE A 36 19.30 26.20 -0.05
N THR A 37 18.28 26.89 0.45
CA THR A 37 18.01 27.01 1.89
C THR A 37 17.75 25.64 2.51
N GLY A 38 16.94 24.79 1.87
CA GLY A 38 16.66 23.44 2.33
C GLY A 38 17.91 22.56 2.38
N LEU A 39 18.76 22.61 1.35
CA LEU A 39 20.04 21.90 1.33
C LEU A 39 20.99 22.41 2.43
N GLY A 40 21.10 23.73 2.59
CA GLY A 40 21.94 24.35 3.62
C GLY A 40 21.52 23.95 5.03
N ILE A 41 20.21 23.94 5.31
CA ILE A 41 19.66 23.46 6.59
C ILE A 41 19.97 21.98 6.79
N ALA A 42 19.73 21.13 5.78
CA ALA A 42 20.00 19.69 5.90
C ALA A 42 21.48 19.39 6.19
N LEU A 43 22.40 20.10 5.53
CA LEU A 43 23.84 19.97 5.77
C LEU A 43 24.26 20.53 7.13
N ALA A 44 23.70 21.67 7.57
CA ALA A 44 23.99 22.25 8.88
C ALA A 44 23.52 21.33 10.03
N LEU A 45 22.34 20.72 9.88
CA LEU A 45 21.80 19.77 10.86
C LEU A 45 22.61 18.47 10.96
N GLN A 46 23.46 18.16 9.98
CA GLN A 46 24.35 17.00 10.03
C GLN A 46 25.38 17.10 11.18
N ALA A 47 25.80 18.31 11.54
CA ALA A 47 26.69 18.56 12.68
C ALA A 47 26.02 18.31 14.03
N TYR A 48 24.71 18.59 14.13
CA TYR A 48 23.92 18.43 15.34
C TYR A 48 22.63 17.64 15.05
N PRO A 49 22.74 16.33 14.80
CA PRO A 49 21.61 15.53 14.35
C PRO A 49 20.46 15.54 15.38
N LYS A 50 20.76 15.62 16.68
CA LYS A 50 19.75 15.62 17.75
C LYS A 50 18.64 16.66 17.57
N LEU A 51 18.92 17.80 16.92
CA LEU A 51 17.93 18.85 16.66
C LEU A 51 16.87 18.42 15.61
N ALA A 52 17.22 17.47 14.73
CA ALA A 52 16.32 16.92 13.71
C ALA A 52 15.38 15.82 14.25
N THR A 53 15.55 15.38 15.50
CA THR A 53 14.74 14.33 16.14
C THR A 53 13.22 14.61 16.11
N PRO A 54 12.71 15.80 16.51
CA PRO A 54 11.28 16.07 16.47
C PRO A 54 10.72 16.03 15.04
N LEU A 55 11.48 16.53 14.06
CA LEU A 55 11.11 16.50 12.64
C LEU A 55 11.01 15.06 12.12
N TYR A 56 12.00 14.23 12.44
CA TYR A 56 12.00 12.81 12.07
C TYR A 56 10.77 12.09 12.63
N ILE A 57 10.47 12.27 13.92
CA ILE A 57 9.31 11.63 14.56
C ILE A 57 8.00 12.10 13.91
N ALA A 58 7.86 13.40 13.65
CA ALA A 58 6.69 13.95 12.98
C ALA A 58 6.50 13.32 11.59
N GLN A 59 7.56 13.22 10.79
CA GLN A 59 7.49 12.62 9.47
C GLN A 59 7.14 11.13 9.52
N ILE A 60 7.73 10.36 10.46
CA ILE A 60 7.38 8.95 10.64
C ILE A 60 5.91 8.79 11.03
N LYS A 61 5.39 9.65 11.91
CA LYS A 61 3.97 9.61 12.30
C LYS A 61 3.04 9.90 11.12
N VAL A 62 3.36 10.92 10.31
CA VAL A 62 2.63 11.23 9.08
C VAL A 62 2.71 10.06 8.09
N GLY A 63 3.90 9.48 7.90
CA GLY A 63 4.11 8.33 7.04
C GLY A 63 3.30 7.11 7.47
N SER A 64 3.16 6.87 8.78
CA SER A 64 2.34 5.78 9.33
C SER A 64 0.85 5.98 9.02
N VAL A 65 0.32 7.20 9.22
CA VAL A 65 -1.07 7.53 8.91
C VAL A 65 -1.33 7.41 7.40
N MET A 66 -0.41 7.91 6.58
CA MET A 66 -0.46 7.77 5.13
C MET A 66 -0.43 6.30 4.71
N GLY A 67 0.47 5.49 5.27
CA GLY A 67 0.57 4.06 4.98
C GLY A 67 -0.72 3.30 5.31
N TRP A 68 -1.36 3.64 6.43
CA TRP A 68 -2.66 3.09 6.81
C TRP A 68 -3.77 3.48 5.83
N CYS A 69 -3.78 4.73 5.37
CA CYS A 69 -4.73 5.22 4.38
C CYS A 69 -4.52 4.52 3.02
N ILE A 70 -3.28 4.48 2.55
CA ILE A 70 -2.88 3.87 1.27
C ILE A 70 -3.19 2.37 1.27
N SER A 71 -2.95 1.66 2.38
CA SER A 71 -3.26 0.23 2.51
C SER A 71 -4.76 -0.07 2.34
N ARG A 72 -5.62 0.77 2.94
CA ARG A 72 -7.07 0.62 2.80
C ARG A 72 -7.53 1.00 1.41
N ALA A 73 -7.02 2.11 0.88
CA ALA A 73 -7.33 2.56 -0.46
C ALA A 73 -6.93 1.50 -1.51
N SER A 74 -5.73 0.91 -1.37
CA SER A 74 -5.26 -0.13 -2.28
C SER A 74 -6.11 -1.39 -2.21
N LEU A 75 -6.56 -1.81 -1.03
CA LEU A 75 -7.49 -2.95 -0.88
C LEU A 75 -8.83 -2.68 -1.56
N VAL A 76 -9.40 -1.48 -1.39
CA VAL A 76 -10.65 -1.09 -2.05
C VAL A 76 -10.48 -1.09 -3.57
N VAL A 77 -9.41 -0.46 -4.07
CA VAL A 77 -9.11 -0.41 -5.50
C VAL A 77 -8.91 -1.83 -6.05
N LEU A 78 -8.13 -2.67 -5.38
CA LEU A 78 -7.89 -4.06 -5.81
C LEU A 78 -9.20 -4.86 -5.83
N TYR A 79 -10.05 -4.71 -4.80
CA TYR A 79 -11.34 -5.38 -4.77
C TYR A 79 -12.25 -4.97 -5.94
N PHE A 80 -12.45 -3.67 -6.14
CA PHE A 80 -13.36 -3.19 -7.18
C PHE A 80 -12.80 -3.30 -8.60
N CYS A 81 -11.49 -3.16 -8.80
CA CYS A 81 -10.88 -3.22 -10.12
C CYS A 81 -10.46 -4.63 -10.54
N VAL A 82 -10.22 -5.55 -9.60
CA VAL A 82 -9.77 -6.92 -9.92
C VAL A 82 -10.84 -7.95 -9.55
N PHE A 83 -11.21 -8.02 -8.27
CA PHE A 83 -12.10 -9.10 -7.80
C PHE A 83 -13.54 -8.96 -8.31
N VAL A 84 -14.11 -7.75 -8.30
CA VAL A 84 -15.47 -7.50 -8.80
C VAL A 84 -15.63 -7.84 -10.29
N PRO A 85 -14.80 -7.33 -11.22
CA PRO A 85 -14.94 -7.70 -12.63
C PRO A 85 -14.66 -9.19 -12.85
N LEU A 86 -13.74 -9.80 -12.10
CA LEU A 86 -13.49 -11.24 -12.19
C LEU A 86 -14.72 -12.05 -11.80
N GLY A 87 -15.40 -11.69 -10.70
CA GLY A 87 -16.67 -12.31 -10.29
C GLY A 87 -17.79 -12.08 -11.32
N LEU A 88 -17.85 -10.90 -11.93
CA LEU A 88 -18.82 -10.57 -12.96
C LEU A 88 -18.59 -11.39 -14.25
N VAL A 89 -17.32 -11.60 -14.63
CA VAL A 89 -16.93 -12.49 -15.74
C VAL A 89 -17.34 -13.94 -15.43
N PHE A 90 -17.10 -14.45 -14.22
CA PHE A 90 -17.55 -15.80 -13.86
C PHE A 90 -19.07 -15.95 -13.87
N LYS A 91 -19.81 -14.92 -13.43
CA LYS A 91 -21.28 -14.87 -13.49
C LYS A 91 -21.77 -14.90 -14.94
N LEU A 92 -21.19 -14.10 -15.83
CA LEU A 92 -21.50 -14.11 -17.27
C LEU A 92 -21.16 -15.44 -17.93
N ALA A 93 -20.05 -16.06 -17.54
CA ALA A 93 -19.61 -17.35 -18.06
C ALA A 93 -20.50 -18.52 -17.60
N ARG A 94 -21.53 -18.29 -16.78
CA ARG A 94 -22.39 -19.33 -16.15
C ARG A 94 -21.58 -20.46 -15.50
N ARG A 95 -20.33 -20.18 -15.11
CA ARG A 95 -19.52 -21.11 -14.32
C ARG A 95 -19.97 -20.99 -12.89
N ASP A 96 -21.12 -21.58 -12.63
CA ASP A 96 -21.66 -21.66 -11.29
C ASP A 96 -20.91 -22.75 -10.54
N ILE A 97 -19.78 -22.36 -9.95
CA ILE A 97 -18.98 -23.21 -9.07
C ILE A 97 -19.66 -23.43 -7.72
N LEU A 98 -20.74 -22.69 -7.40
CA LEU A 98 -21.37 -22.68 -6.08
C LEU A 98 -22.87 -23.03 -6.08
N ALA A 99 -23.59 -22.96 -7.20
CA ALA A 99 -24.98 -23.44 -7.24
C ALA A 99 -25.04 -24.91 -7.67
N PRO A 100 -25.57 -25.80 -6.80
CA PRO A 100 -26.30 -26.96 -7.28
C PRO A 100 -27.42 -26.42 -8.18
N LYS A 101 -27.59 -27.02 -9.38
CA LYS A 101 -28.68 -26.70 -10.30
C LYS A 101 -29.99 -26.53 -9.51
N LEU A 102 -30.62 -25.35 -9.66
CA LEU A 102 -31.89 -24.91 -9.04
C LEU A 102 -33.09 -25.76 -9.54
N HIS A 103 -32.98 -27.08 -9.51
CA HIS A 103 -33.94 -28.00 -10.12
C HIS A 103 -34.48 -29.04 -9.14
N ASN A 104 -34.46 -28.77 -7.83
CA ASN A 104 -35.15 -29.61 -6.86
C ASN A 104 -35.69 -28.76 -5.71
N ASP A 105 -36.93 -29.03 -5.30
CA ASP A 105 -37.62 -28.45 -4.14
C ASP A 105 -36.96 -28.79 -2.78
N SER A 106 -35.78 -29.42 -2.81
CA SER A 106 -35.12 -29.97 -1.65
C SER A 106 -33.60 -29.96 -1.83
N TYR A 107 -32.90 -29.59 -0.75
CA TYR A 107 -31.44 -29.71 -0.63
C TYR A 107 -30.96 -31.18 -0.65
N PHE A 108 -31.87 -32.15 -0.55
CA PHE A 108 -31.54 -33.56 -0.60
C PHE A 108 -31.20 -34.01 -2.03
N ILE A 109 -29.94 -34.39 -2.24
CA ILE A 109 -29.49 -35.06 -3.45
C ILE A 109 -29.95 -36.52 -3.37
N LYS A 110 -30.81 -36.96 -4.30
CA LYS A 110 -31.18 -38.38 -4.40
C LYS A 110 -29.94 -39.19 -4.75
N ARG A 111 -29.63 -40.19 -3.93
CA ARG A 111 -28.54 -41.15 -4.16
C ARG A 111 -29.10 -42.33 -4.94
N ASP A 112 -28.48 -42.66 -6.07
CA ASP A 112 -28.85 -43.85 -6.85
C ASP A 112 -28.38 -45.16 -6.23
N LYS A 113 -27.43 -45.11 -5.26
CA LYS A 113 -26.86 -46.29 -4.61
C LYS A 113 -26.80 -46.12 -3.10
N GLN A 114 -27.27 -47.15 -2.38
CA GLN A 114 -27.20 -47.24 -0.93
C GLN A 114 -25.73 -47.49 -0.50
N PRO A 115 -25.19 -46.73 0.47
CA PRO A 115 -23.84 -46.98 0.96
C PRO A 115 -23.78 -48.33 1.67
N THR A 116 -22.92 -49.22 1.19
CA THR A 116 -22.69 -50.57 1.75
C THR A 116 -21.76 -50.56 2.97
N SER A 117 -21.15 -49.41 3.28
CA SER A 117 -20.21 -49.23 4.38
C SER A 117 -20.45 -47.90 5.09
N MET A 118 -20.42 -47.91 6.43
CA MET A 118 -20.55 -46.71 7.27
C MET A 118 -19.50 -45.64 7.00
N LYS A 119 -18.35 -46.01 6.40
CA LYS A 119 -17.32 -45.04 6.02
C LYS A 119 -17.76 -44.08 4.91
N ASN A 120 -18.79 -44.44 4.13
CA ASN A 120 -19.28 -43.65 2.99
C ASN A 120 -20.69 -43.09 3.23
N GLN A 121 -21.12 -42.90 4.48
CA GLN A 121 -22.49 -42.48 4.79
C GLN A 121 -22.76 -40.98 4.60
N PHE A 122 -21.72 -40.14 4.67
CA PHE A 122 -21.81 -38.69 4.50
C PHE A 122 -21.66 -38.36 3.01
#